data_AF-A0A7C2I3D2-F1
#
_entry.id   AF-A0A7C2I3D2-F1
#
_cell.length_a   1.000
_cell.length_b   1.000
_cell.length_c   1.000
_cell.angle_alpha   90.00
_cell.angle_beta   90.00
_cell.angle_gamma   90.00
#
_symmetry.space_group_name_H-M   'P 1'
#
loop_
_entity.id
_entity.type
_entity.pdbx_description
1 polymer ?
#
loop_
_entity_poly.entity_id
_entity_poly.type
_entity_poly.pdbx_seq_one_letter_code
_entity_poly.pdbx_strand_id
1 'polypeptide(L)'
;VPIPVAVKKKPTASLLKGQTKVVSIGKDGLAVERWEVVRHDGIEKERHLVERQVVRQPVNRVVAVGILQTVSRGGEGLRFARVLEMRATAYTYLVAGRNTASGIPPRQGIAAVDPQVIPLGTRLYVEGYGHALAADKGSSIKGNEIDVFFPTRAEALAWGVRNVKVYILE
;
A
#
# COMPACT_ATOMS: atom_id res chain seq x y z
N VAL A 1 -34.95 9.15 -5.70
CA VAL A 1 -33.92 8.93 -4.67
C VAL A 1 -32.77 8.11 -5.26
N PRO A 2 -31.51 8.57 -5.21
CA PRO A 2 -30.35 7.80 -5.66
C PRO A 2 -30.19 6.48 -4.89
N ILE A 3 -29.75 5.43 -5.57
CA ILE A 3 -29.37 4.15 -4.94
C ILE A 3 -27.84 4.06 -5.00
N PRO A 4 -27.13 4.15 -3.87
CA PRO A 4 -25.68 4.13 -3.85
C PRO A 4 -25.12 2.87 -4.50
N VAL A 5 -24.06 3.05 -5.28
CA VAL A 5 -23.33 1.95 -5.88
C VAL A 5 -22.60 1.08 -4.82
N ALA A 6 -22.66 -0.24 -4.96
CA ALA A 6 -21.85 -1.15 -4.16
C ALA A 6 -20.45 -1.37 -4.77
N VAL A 7 -19.46 -1.63 -3.92
CA VAL A 7 -18.08 -1.94 -4.34
C VAL A 7 -17.91 -3.45 -4.48
N LYS A 8 -17.60 -3.92 -5.69
CA LYS A 8 -17.21 -5.31 -5.97
C LYS A 8 -15.70 -5.41 -6.14
N LYS A 9 -15.07 -6.26 -5.32
CA LYS A 9 -13.64 -6.58 -5.42
C LYS A 9 -13.44 -7.74 -6.40
N LYS A 10 -12.51 -7.60 -7.35
CA LYS A 10 -12.14 -8.63 -8.33
C LYS A 10 -10.67 -9.01 -8.16
N PRO A 11 -10.34 -10.22 -7.69
CA PRO A 11 -8.95 -10.67 -7.61
C PRO A 11 -8.27 -10.68 -8.99
N THR A 12 -6.99 -10.28 -9.07
CA THR A 12 -6.20 -10.34 -10.30
C THR A 12 -4.72 -10.65 -10.05
N ALA A 13 -4.13 -11.53 -10.86
CA ALA A 13 -2.70 -11.82 -10.85
C ALA A 13 -1.87 -10.73 -11.57
N SER A 14 -2.52 -9.79 -12.25
CA SER A 14 -1.84 -8.67 -12.93
C SER A 14 -1.33 -7.58 -11.98
N LEU A 15 -1.66 -7.67 -10.68
CA LEU A 15 -1.28 -6.71 -9.65
C LEU A 15 -0.65 -7.44 -8.47
N LEU A 16 0.32 -6.79 -7.84
CA LEU A 16 0.99 -7.32 -6.65
C LEU A 16 0.03 -7.34 -5.46
N LYS A 17 0.19 -8.29 -4.55
CA LYS A 17 -0.60 -8.36 -3.31
C LYS A 17 -0.55 -7.04 -2.56
N GLY A 18 -1.73 -6.52 -2.20
CA GLY A 18 -1.90 -5.23 -1.53
C GLY A 18 -2.13 -4.06 -2.48
N GLN A 19 -1.88 -4.20 -3.79
CA GLN A 19 -2.24 -3.19 -4.78
C GLN A 19 -3.71 -3.29 -5.17
N THR A 20 -4.32 -2.14 -5.41
CA THR A 20 -5.69 -2.05 -5.92
C THR A 20 -5.77 -1.10 -7.11
N LYS A 21 -6.62 -1.41 -8.08
CA LYS A 21 -6.90 -0.53 -9.21
C LYS A 21 -8.41 -0.43 -9.43
N VAL A 22 -8.93 0.79 -9.52
CA VAL A 22 -10.33 0.99 -9.92
C VAL A 22 -10.46 0.62 -11.40
N VAL A 23 -11.26 -0.40 -11.69
CA VAL A 23 -11.55 -0.87 -13.05
C VAL A 23 -12.78 -0.15 -13.60
N SER A 24 -13.76 0.11 -12.74
CA SER A 24 -14.95 0.87 -13.08
C SER A 24 -15.38 1.66 -11.86
N ILE A 25 -15.70 2.93 -12.04
CA ILE A 25 -16.24 3.79 -10.97
C ILE A 25 -17.68 3.43 -10.60
N GLY A 26 -18.37 2.67 -11.45
CA GLY A 26 -19.78 2.38 -11.28
C GLY A 26 -20.66 3.60 -11.51
N LYS A 27 -21.97 3.45 -11.29
CA LYS A 27 -22.97 4.52 -11.37
C LYS A 27 -24.09 4.23 -10.39
N ASP A 28 -24.56 5.26 -9.69
CA ASP A 28 -25.69 5.12 -8.80
C ASP A 28 -26.97 4.73 -9.57
N GLY A 29 -27.76 3.89 -8.92
CA GLY A 29 -29.10 3.57 -9.36
C GLY A 29 -30.05 4.72 -9.05
N LEU A 30 -31.31 4.53 -9.44
CA LEU A 30 -32.37 5.48 -9.16
C LEU A 30 -33.61 4.71 -8.73
N ALA A 31 -34.18 5.12 -7.61
CA ALA A 31 -35.48 4.69 -7.13
C ALA A 31 -36.48 5.84 -7.16
N VAL A 32 -37.73 5.52 -7.44
CA VAL A 32 -38.88 6.37 -7.15
C VAL A 32 -39.49 5.87 -5.84
N GLU A 33 -39.78 6.80 -4.94
CA GLU A 33 -40.41 6.52 -3.66
C GLU A 33 -41.73 7.27 -3.58
N ARG A 34 -42.81 6.57 -3.23
CA ARG A 34 -44.12 7.15 -2.98
C ARG A 34 -44.34 7.23 -1.48
N TRP A 35 -44.65 8.44 -1.01
CA TRP A 35 -44.86 8.74 0.39
C TRP A 35 -46.31 9.14 0.64
N GLU A 36 -46.89 8.64 1.71
CA GLU A 36 -48.10 9.18 2.32
C GLU A 36 -47.68 10.18 3.40
N VAL A 37 -48.22 11.39 3.38
CA VAL A 37 -47.79 12.49 4.25
C VAL A 37 -48.98 13.00 5.04
N VAL A 38 -48.89 12.95 6.37
CA VAL A 38 -49.90 13.49 7.29
C VAL A 38 -49.57 14.93 7.61
N ARG A 39 -50.52 15.83 7.37
CA ARG A 39 -50.38 17.27 7.63
C ARG A 39 -51.47 17.76 8.58
N HIS A 40 -51.12 18.65 9.49
CA HIS A 40 -52.06 19.39 10.33
C HIS A 40 -51.83 20.89 10.11
N ASP A 41 -52.88 21.62 9.77
CA ASP A 41 -52.82 23.05 9.43
C ASP A 41 -51.77 23.40 8.36
N GLY A 42 -51.60 22.51 7.38
CA GLY A 42 -50.61 22.65 6.30
C GLY A 42 -49.18 22.25 6.66
N ILE A 43 -48.90 21.94 7.94
CA ILE A 43 -47.57 21.54 8.42
C ILE A 43 -47.44 20.02 8.38
N GLU A 44 -46.38 19.51 7.74
CA GLU A 44 -46.02 18.09 7.76
C GLU A 44 -45.68 17.63 9.18
N LYS A 45 -46.43 16.63 9.67
CA LYS A 45 -46.21 16.02 10.98
C LYS A 45 -45.55 14.66 10.86
N GLU A 46 -45.92 13.90 9.83
CA GLU A 46 -45.45 12.54 9.64
C GLU A 46 -45.45 12.17 8.16
N ARG A 47 -44.55 11.26 7.77
CA ARG A 47 -44.56 10.65 6.44
C ARG A 47 -44.28 9.15 6.55
N HIS A 48 -44.97 8.38 5.72
CA HIS A 48 -44.80 6.93 5.59
C HIS A 48 -44.41 6.58 4.16
N LEU A 49 -43.36 5.79 4.01
CA LEU A 49 -42.97 5.25 2.70
C LEU A 49 -43.94 4.12 2.34
N VAL A 50 -44.73 4.32 1.29
CA VAL A 50 -45.75 3.34 0.84
C VAL A 50 -45.18 2.41 -0.21
N GLU A 51 -44.33 2.92 -1.10
CA GLU A 51 -43.79 2.15 -2.20
C GLU A 51 -42.40 2.67 -2.58
N ARG A 52 -41.50 1.74 -2.90
CA ARG A 52 -40.20 2.06 -3.49
C ARG A 52 -39.96 1.19 -4.72
N GLN A 53 -39.88 1.83 -5.88
CA GLN A 53 -39.61 1.17 -7.15
C GLN A 53 -38.24 1.55 -7.68
N VAL A 54 -37.39 0.57 -7.96
CA VAL A 54 -36.10 0.79 -8.62
C VAL A 54 -36.34 1.00 -10.12
N VAL A 55 -36.13 2.22 -10.61
CA VAL A 55 -36.27 2.57 -12.02
C VAL A 55 -34.96 2.41 -12.80
N ARG A 56 -33.82 2.48 -12.10
CA ARG A 56 -32.51 2.17 -12.67
C ARG A 56 -31.66 1.43 -11.67
N GLN A 57 -31.18 0.25 -12.05
CA GLN A 57 -30.27 -0.53 -11.21
C GLN A 57 -28.92 0.18 -11.06
N PRO A 58 -28.30 0.18 -9.86
CA PRO A 58 -26.94 0.66 -9.68
C PRO A 58 -25.94 -0.24 -10.43
N VAL A 59 -24.93 0.38 -11.04
CA VAL A 59 -23.83 -0.34 -11.68
C VAL A 59 -22.65 -0.33 -10.72
N ASN A 60 -22.27 -1.49 -10.21
CA ASN A 60 -21.22 -1.63 -9.19
C ASN A 60 -19.89 -0.96 -9.57
N ARG A 61 -19.24 -0.35 -8.58
CA ARG A 61 -17.84 0.05 -8.65
C ARG A 61 -17.00 -1.21 -8.60
N VAL A 62 -16.12 -1.41 -9.58
CA VAL A 62 -15.25 -2.58 -9.62
C VAL A 62 -13.84 -2.17 -9.26
N VAL A 63 -13.30 -2.81 -8.22
CA VAL A 63 -11.91 -2.62 -7.77
C VAL A 63 -11.16 -3.93 -7.97
N ALA A 64 -10.16 -3.92 -8.86
CA ALA A 64 -9.22 -5.02 -8.99
C ALA A 64 -8.30 -5.05 -7.77
N VAL A 65 -8.12 -6.22 -7.17
CA VAL A 65 -7.26 -6.44 -6.01
C VAL A 65 -6.16 -7.43 -6.42
N GLY A 66 -4.90 -7.03 -6.24
CA GLY A 66 -3.76 -7.85 -6.60
C GLY A 66 -3.61 -9.07 -5.71
N ILE A 67 -3.33 -10.22 -6.32
CA ILE A 67 -3.05 -11.50 -5.65
C ILE A 67 -1.68 -12.06 -5.98
N LEU A 68 -0.90 -11.40 -6.84
CA LEU A 68 0.44 -11.88 -7.18
C LEU A 68 1.37 -11.75 -5.97
N GLN A 69 1.96 -12.87 -5.55
CA GLN A 69 2.87 -12.97 -4.40
C GLN A 69 4.28 -13.45 -4.78
N THR A 70 4.52 -13.70 -6.06
CA THR A 70 5.80 -14.16 -6.57
C THR A 70 6.18 -13.31 -7.77
N VAL A 71 7.40 -12.77 -7.76
CA VAL A 71 7.97 -12.00 -8.88
C VAL A 71 9.33 -12.56 -9.25
N SER A 72 9.67 -12.56 -10.54
CA SER A 72 11.03 -12.87 -10.97
C SER A 72 11.92 -11.63 -10.80
N ARG A 73 13.01 -11.75 -10.03
CA ARG A 73 13.99 -10.69 -9.78
C ARG A 73 15.39 -11.30 -9.76
N GLY A 74 16.28 -10.82 -10.62
CA GLY A 74 17.66 -11.35 -10.69
C GLY A 74 17.76 -12.83 -11.11
N GLY A 75 16.74 -13.35 -11.81
CA GLY A 75 16.68 -14.78 -12.19
C GLY A 75 16.04 -15.69 -11.14
N GLU A 76 15.71 -15.17 -9.95
CA GLU A 76 15.08 -15.94 -8.87
C GLU A 76 13.59 -15.60 -8.71
N GLY A 77 12.81 -16.62 -8.33
CA GLY A 77 11.40 -16.49 -7.98
C GLY A 77 11.24 -15.98 -6.55
N LEU A 78 11.05 -14.68 -6.39
CA LEU A 78 10.96 -14.02 -5.09
C LEU A 78 9.53 -14.06 -4.55
N ARG A 79 9.31 -14.84 -3.48
CA ARG A 79 8.05 -14.81 -2.71
C ARG A 79 8.06 -13.66 -1.72
N PHE A 80 6.95 -12.93 -1.66
CA PHE A 80 6.79 -11.79 -0.76
C PHE A 80 5.42 -11.74 -0.10
N ALA A 81 5.40 -11.24 1.13
CA ALA A 81 4.19 -11.00 1.89
C ALA A 81 3.53 -9.67 1.51
N ARG A 82 4.35 -8.62 1.27
CA ARG A 82 3.90 -7.24 1.01
C ARG A 82 4.92 -6.49 0.17
N VAL A 83 4.45 -5.47 -0.56
CA VAL A 83 5.32 -4.52 -1.27
C VAL A 83 5.01 -3.10 -0.80
N LEU A 84 6.06 -2.32 -0.56
CA LEU A 84 6.00 -0.91 -0.17
C LEU A 84 6.73 -0.06 -1.20
N GLU A 85 6.16 1.10 -1.53
CA GLU A 85 6.91 2.15 -2.24
C GLU A 85 7.53 3.05 -1.18
N MET A 86 8.86 3.14 -1.19
CA MET A 86 9.62 3.82 -0.15
C MET A 86 10.65 4.76 -0.78
N ARG A 87 10.91 5.88 -0.08
CA ARG A 87 12.04 6.75 -0.39
C ARG A 87 13.30 6.09 0.14
N ALA A 88 14.19 5.71 -0.77
CA ALA A 88 15.46 5.08 -0.45
C ALA A 88 16.61 6.09 -0.49
N THR A 89 17.40 6.12 0.57
CA THR A 89 18.69 6.79 0.66
C THR A 89 19.81 5.75 0.77
N ALA A 90 21.06 6.20 0.79
CA ALA A 90 22.22 5.35 1.05
C ALA A 90 23.11 5.95 2.13
N TYR A 91 23.67 5.07 2.97
CA TYR A 91 24.64 5.43 3.99
C TYR A 91 25.89 4.55 3.93
N THR A 92 26.98 5.02 4.52
CA THR A 92 28.28 4.34 4.54
C THR A 92 28.86 4.31 5.95
N TYR A 93 29.95 3.57 6.13
CA TYR A 93 30.70 3.48 7.39
C TYR A 93 31.03 4.84 8.04
N LEU A 94 31.22 5.90 7.24
CA LEU A 94 31.59 7.23 7.74
C LEU A 94 30.47 7.89 8.58
N VAL A 95 29.22 7.46 8.40
CA VAL A 95 28.04 8.01 9.08
C VAL A 95 27.45 7.02 10.10
N ALA A 96 27.68 5.72 9.93
CA ALA A 96 27.05 4.66 10.73
C ALA A 96 27.67 4.43 12.12
N GLY A 97 28.91 4.87 12.37
CA GLY A 97 29.68 4.35 13.49
C GLY A 97 29.98 2.84 13.34
N ARG A 98 30.69 2.24 14.29
CA ARG A 98 31.14 0.83 14.17
C ARG A 98 30.02 -0.22 14.40
N ASN A 99 28.85 0.17 14.94
CA ASN A 99 27.77 -0.74 15.30
C ASN A 99 26.40 -0.23 14.79
N THR A 100 25.64 -1.06 14.07
CA THR A 100 24.21 -0.80 13.76
C THR A 100 23.36 -0.96 15.01
N ALA A 101 22.12 -0.46 15.03
CA ALA A 101 21.23 -0.56 16.19
C ALA A 101 20.90 -2.00 16.63
N SER A 102 21.11 -3.00 15.77
CA SER A 102 21.01 -4.44 16.11
C SER A 102 22.30 -5.05 16.66
N GLY A 103 23.40 -4.30 16.68
CA GLY A 103 24.73 -4.80 17.08
C GLY A 103 25.47 -5.57 15.97
N ILE A 104 24.89 -5.71 14.77
CA ILE A 104 25.56 -6.32 13.62
C ILE A 104 26.48 -5.26 12.98
N PRO A 105 27.74 -5.57 12.63
CA PRO A 105 28.58 -4.65 11.88
C PRO A 105 27.90 -4.26 10.56
N PRO A 106 27.86 -2.97 10.19
CA PRO A 106 27.28 -2.57 8.92
C PRO A 106 28.01 -3.29 7.79
N ARG A 107 27.25 -4.00 6.96
CA ARG A 107 27.75 -4.75 5.80
C ARG A 107 26.74 -4.64 4.67
N GLN A 108 27.18 -4.87 3.44
CA GLN A 108 26.28 -4.93 2.30
C GLN A 108 25.16 -5.95 2.58
N GLY A 109 23.92 -5.55 2.28
CA GLY A 109 22.72 -6.30 2.65
C GLY A 109 22.14 -5.94 4.02
N ILE A 110 22.55 -4.84 4.65
CA ILE A 110 21.85 -4.24 5.79
C ILE A 110 21.11 -2.98 5.34
N ALA A 111 19.90 -2.79 5.85
CA ALA A 111 19.12 -1.58 5.67
C ALA A 111 18.62 -1.04 7.02
N ALA A 112 18.59 0.28 7.13
CA ALA A 112 17.91 0.99 8.20
C ALA A 112 16.46 1.27 7.79
N VAL A 113 15.52 1.02 8.69
CA VAL A 113 14.08 1.19 8.45
C VAL A 113 13.41 1.83 9.66
N ASP A 114 12.16 2.26 9.48
CA ASP A 114 11.26 2.54 10.61
C ASP A 114 10.67 1.23 11.15
N PRO A 115 10.97 0.80 12.39
CA PRO A 115 10.43 -0.43 12.98
C PRO A 115 8.90 -0.48 13.09
N GLN A 116 8.22 0.67 13.08
CA GLN A 116 6.75 0.73 13.07
C GLN A 116 6.16 0.33 11.71
N VAL A 117 6.94 0.46 10.63
CA VAL A 117 6.51 0.10 9.27
C VAL A 117 7.09 -1.25 8.85
N ILE A 118 8.37 -1.50 9.13
CA ILE A 118 9.08 -2.74 8.85
C ILE A 118 9.78 -3.20 10.13
N PRO A 119 9.33 -4.28 10.78
CA PRO A 119 9.99 -4.81 11.97
C PRO A 119 11.46 -5.16 11.71
N LEU A 120 12.32 -4.96 12.71
CA LEU A 120 13.71 -5.41 12.63
C LEU A 120 13.78 -6.95 12.51
N GLY A 121 14.79 -7.45 11.81
CA GLY A 121 14.95 -8.86 11.43
C GLY A 121 14.22 -9.24 10.14
N THR A 122 13.42 -8.35 9.56
CA THR A 122 12.69 -8.61 8.32
C THR A 122 13.64 -8.75 7.13
N ARG A 123 13.46 -9.81 6.34
CA ARG A 123 14.15 -10.00 5.05
C ARG A 123 13.47 -9.19 3.96
N LEU A 124 14.25 -8.46 3.20
CA LEU A 124 13.79 -7.52 2.18
C LEU A 124 14.45 -7.83 0.84
N TYR A 125 13.77 -7.45 -0.23
CA TYR A 125 14.40 -7.20 -1.53
C TYR A 125 14.11 -5.76 -1.93
N VAL A 126 15.16 -4.99 -2.13
CA VAL A 126 15.09 -3.57 -2.50
C VAL A 126 15.40 -3.45 -3.98
N GLU A 127 14.44 -2.92 -4.77
CA GLU A 127 14.59 -2.82 -6.22
C GLU A 127 15.81 -1.95 -6.59
N GLY A 128 16.72 -2.52 -7.38
CA GLY A 128 17.99 -1.89 -7.77
C GLY A 128 19.16 -2.10 -6.79
N TYR A 129 18.91 -2.57 -5.57
CA TYR A 129 19.95 -2.88 -4.57
C TYR A 129 20.12 -4.39 -4.35
N GLY A 130 19.02 -5.13 -4.27
CA GLY A 130 19.02 -6.57 -4.02
C GLY A 130 18.53 -6.94 -2.62
N HIS A 131 18.98 -8.08 -2.11
CA HIS A 131 18.58 -8.58 -0.79
C HIS A 131 19.14 -7.71 0.34
N ALA A 132 18.29 -7.44 1.33
CA ALA A 132 18.66 -6.70 2.53
C ALA A 132 17.99 -7.28 3.78
N LEU A 133 18.60 -7.05 4.93
CA LEU A 133 18.05 -7.33 6.26
C LEU A 133 17.75 -5.99 6.94
N ALA A 134 16.51 -5.82 7.41
CA ALA A 134 16.14 -4.72 8.29
C ALA A 134 16.84 -4.89 9.65
N ALA A 135 18.04 -4.37 9.79
CA ALA A 135 18.88 -4.59 10.98
C ALA A 135 19.29 -3.28 11.66
N ASP A 136 18.82 -2.14 11.17
CA ASP A 136 19.19 -0.85 11.72
C ASP A 136 17.98 0.09 11.82
N LYS A 137 18.11 1.12 12.65
CA LYS A 137 17.14 2.22 12.76
C LYS A 137 17.88 3.55 12.77
N GLY A 138 17.47 4.46 11.88
CA GLY A 138 17.91 5.85 11.91
C GLY A 138 16.89 6.71 12.66
N SER A 139 17.35 7.71 13.40
CA SER A 139 16.44 8.71 14.01
C SER A 139 15.68 9.51 12.94
N SER A 140 16.30 9.71 11.78
CA SER A 140 15.73 10.38 10.61
C SER A 140 14.93 9.47 9.67
N ILE A 141 15.02 8.15 9.82
CA ILE A 141 14.32 7.18 8.94
C ILE A 141 12.95 6.89 9.56
N LYS A 142 11.91 7.52 9.01
CA LYS A 142 10.53 7.47 9.52
C LYS A 142 9.51 7.20 8.43
N GLY A 143 8.50 6.40 8.75
CA GLY A 143 7.45 6.03 7.82
C GLY A 143 7.98 5.21 6.64
N ASN A 144 7.61 5.59 5.42
CA ASN A 144 7.99 4.88 4.18
C ASN A 144 9.38 5.31 3.69
N GLU A 145 10.36 5.30 4.58
CA GLU A 145 11.77 5.58 4.26
C GLU A 145 12.65 4.38 4.59
N ILE A 146 13.69 4.19 3.77
CA ILE A 146 14.68 3.12 3.92
C ILE A 146 16.06 3.67 3.59
N ASP A 147 17.07 3.28 4.35
CA ASP A 147 18.46 3.66 4.10
C ASP A 147 19.27 2.39 3.85
N VAL A 148 19.83 2.22 2.66
CA VAL A 148 20.59 1.02 2.30
C VAL A 148 22.08 1.23 2.48
N PHE A 149 22.77 0.22 3.00
CA PHE A 149 24.19 0.31 3.26
C PHE A 149 25.04 0.11 2.00
N PHE A 150 26.01 0.99 1.77
CA PHE A 150 27.06 0.79 0.77
C PHE A 150 28.46 0.86 1.40
N PRO A 151 29.41 -0.02 0.98
CA PRO A 151 30.76 -0.01 1.50
C PRO A 151 31.53 1.28 1.20
N THR A 152 31.33 1.87 0.02
CA THR A 152 32.08 3.07 -0.40
C THR A 152 31.18 4.31 -0.56
N ARG A 153 31.77 5.49 -0.35
CA ARG A 153 31.10 6.77 -0.62
C ARG A 153 30.72 6.94 -2.09
N ALA A 154 31.55 6.43 -3.01
CA ALA A 154 31.28 6.52 -4.44
C ALA A 154 30.00 5.75 -4.81
N GLU A 155 29.82 4.54 -4.29
CA GLU A 155 28.60 3.74 -4.53
C GLU A 155 27.36 4.38 -3.91
N ALA A 156 27.46 4.89 -2.68
CA ALA A 156 26.34 5.59 -2.03
C ALA A 156 25.91 6.85 -2.80
N LEU A 157 26.87 7.60 -3.35
CA LEU A 157 26.59 8.76 -4.19
C LEU A 157 25.97 8.36 -5.53
N ALA A 158 26.45 7.27 -6.14
CA ALA A 158 25.89 6.72 -7.36
C ALA A 158 24.46 6.19 -7.15
N TRP A 159 24.16 5.68 -5.96
CA TRP A 159 22.80 5.35 -5.55
C TRP A 159 21.91 6.61 -5.41
N GLY A 160 22.38 7.63 -4.69
CA GLY A 160 21.61 8.86 -4.49
C GLY A 160 20.29 8.63 -3.76
N VAL A 161 19.32 9.53 -3.95
CA VAL A 161 17.97 9.42 -3.36
C VAL A 161 16.97 9.04 -4.44
N ARG A 162 16.17 8.00 -4.22
CA ARG A 162 15.23 7.48 -5.21
C ARG A 162 14.03 6.81 -4.56
N ASN A 163 12.90 6.79 -5.26
CA ASN A 163 11.75 5.98 -4.85
C ASN A 163 11.92 4.57 -5.40
N VAL A 164 11.83 3.56 -4.53
CA VAL A 164 11.99 2.16 -4.88
C VAL A 164 10.86 1.32 -4.32
N LYS A 165 10.64 0.16 -4.94
CA LYS A 165 9.79 -0.88 -4.35
C LYS A 165 10.61 -1.75 -3.44
N VAL A 166 10.12 -1.93 -2.22
CA VAL A 166 10.67 -2.81 -1.21
C VAL A 166 9.72 -3.97 -1.02
N TYR A 167 10.18 -5.18 -1.31
CA TYR A 167 9.44 -6.42 -1.14
C TYR A 167 9.79 -7.01 0.22
N ILE A 168 8.78 -7.19 1.07
CA ILE A 168 8.90 -7.85 2.36
C ILE A 168 8.79 -9.36 2.12
N LEU A 169 9.88 -10.08 2.36
CA LEU A 169 9.99 -11.50 2.04
C LEU A 169 9.34 -12.36 3.14
N GLU A 170 8.89 -13.55 2.75
CA GLU A 170 8.46 -14.61 3.69
C GLU A 170 9.68 -15.24 4.40
#